data_AF-A0AAX6I6Y2-F1
#
_entry.id   AF-A0AAX6I6Y2-F1
#
_cell.length_a   1.000
_cell.length_b   1.000
_cell.length_c   1.000
_cell.angle_alpha   90.00
_cell.angle_beta   90.00
_cell.angle_gamma   90.00
#
_symmetry.space_group_name_H-M   'P 1'
#
loop_
_entity.id
_entity.type
_entity.pdbx_description
1 polymer ?
#
loop_
_entity_poly.entity_id
_entity_poly.type
_entity_poly.pdbx_seq_one_letter_code
_entity_poly.pdbx_strand_id
1 'polypeptide(L)'
;MSGCQENKVAIPQGGDIVYGVAHQHAGGVGAALYGQDGRLLCSSIPTYGDGDEVGNEAGYIVGMSSCYPKPGSAQVSDGELLTVVSNYSNTRLHTGVMGLFYIFVAEPIPQQNLVLPLAQTQDKSIMHILSSSPWVAEGMNYWWAFVLVGGIMAVVIVISYRRKNDGQGYQTL
;
A
#
# COMPACT_ATOMS: atom_id res chain seq x y z
N MET A 1 -10.79 -41.29 -0.48
CA MET A 1 -11.42 -40.33 -1.42
C MET A 1 -12.04 -39.23 -0.57
N SER A 2 -12.47 -38.11 -1.15
CA SER A 2 -13.09 -37.01 -0.38
C SER A 2 -14.44 -36.65 -1.03
N GLY A 3 -15.44 -36.33 -0.22
CA GLY A 3 -16.73 -35.82 -0.64
C GLY A 3 -16.66 -34.31 -0.80
N CYS A 4 -17.08 -33.81 -1.96
CA CYS A 4 -17.06 -32.39 -2.30
C CYS A 4 -18.50 -31.86 -2.30
N GLN A 5 -18.76 -30.80 -1.55
CA GLN A 5 -20.01 -30.04 -1.61
C GLN A 5 -19.73 -28.63 -2.12
N GLU A 6 -20.49 -28.20 -3.12
CA GLU A 6 -20.39 -26.87 -3.70
C GLU A 6 -21.65 -26.05 -3.38
N ASN A 7 -21.46 -24.76 -3.15
CA ASN A 7 -22.55 -23.79 -3.04
C ASN A 7 -22.16 -22.49 -3.75
N LYS A 8 -23.14 -21.80 -4.34
CA LYS A 8 -22.91 -20.58 -5.10
C LYS A 8 -23.66 -19.41 -4.48
N VAL A 9 -22.98 -18.27 -4.38
CA VAL A 9 -23.54 -17.04 -3.78
C VAL A 9 -23.12 -15.84 -4.60
N ALA A 10 -24.08 -14.99 -4.96
CA ALA A 10 -23.80 -13.72 -5.62
C ALA A 10 -23.39 -12.69 -4.56
N ILE A 11 -22.28 -11.98 -4.78
CA ILE A 11 -21.87 -10.92 -3.85
C ILE A 11 -22.68 -9.65 -4.15
N PRO A 12 -23.19 -8.95 -3.13
CA PRO A 12 -23.97 -7.75 -3.37
C PRO A 12 -23.12 -6.60 -3.91
N GLN A 13 -21.86 -6.50 -3.50
CA GLN A 13 -20.93 -5.43 -3.87
C GLN A 13 -19.52 -6.00 -4.04
N GLY A 14 -18.89 -5.64 -5.15
CA GLY A 14 -17.53 -5.98 -5.53
C GLY A 14 -16.47 -5.22 -4.75
N GLY A 15 -15.23 -5.62 -4.96
CA GLY A 15 -14.08 -5.09 -4.23
C GLY A 15 -12.92 -6.07 -4.15
N ASP A 16 -11.94 -5.72 -3.34
CA ASP A 16 -10.80 -6.59 -3.04
C ASP A 16 -11.14 -7.53 -1.88
N ILE A 17 -11.00 -8.83 -2.07
CA ILE A 17 -11.00 -9.76 -0.94
C ILE A 17 -9.73 -9.52 -0.13
N VAL A 18 -9.89 -9.03 1.10
CA VAL A 18 -8.78 -8.70 2.02
C VAL A 18 -8.58 -9.77 3.09
N TYR A 19 -9.58 -10.61 3.32
CA TYR A 19 -9.54 -11.69 4.28
C TYR A 19 -10.49 -12.82 3.89
N GLY A 20 -10.10 -14.06 4.16
CA GLY A 20 -10.99 -15.21 4.06
C GLY A 20 -10.58 -16.33 5.01
N VAL A 21 -11.54 -17.05 5.57
CA VAL A 21 -11.29 -18.24 6.40
C VAL A 21 -12.50 -19.15 6.35
N ALA A 22 -12.28 -20.46 6.29
CA ALA A 22 -13.36 -21.43 6.42
C ALA A 22 -13.53 -21.89 7.86
N HIS A 23 -14.71 -22.43 8.15
CA HIS A 23 -15.00 -23.16 9.37
C HIS A 23 -15.57 -24.52 8.98
N GLN A 24 -14.90 -25.57 9.42
CA GLN A 24 -15.30 -26.95 9.20
C GLN A 24 -15.26 -27.73 10.52
N HIS A 25 -16.16 -28.69 10.65
CA HIS A 25 -16.13 -29.68 11.73
C HIS A 25 -15.32 -30.92 11.35
N ALA A 26 -15.08 -31.80 12.33
CA ALA A 26 -14.30 -33.02 12.19
C ALA A 26 -14.63 -33.82 10.92
N GLY A 27 -13.58 -34.21 10.18
CA GLY A 27 -13.69 -34.82 8.87
C GLY A 27 -13.48 -33.86 7.71
N GLY A 28 -13.45 -32.54 7.96
CA GLY A 28 -13.10 -31.55 6.94
C GLY A 28 -11.68 -31.74 6.43
N VAL A 29 -11.49 -31.63 5.12
CA VAL A 29 -10.19 -31.73 4.44
C VAL A 29 -9.71 -30.33 4.01
N GLY A 30 -10.62 -29.37 3.97
CA GLY A 30 -10.37 -28.00 3.54
C GLY A 30 -11.57 -27.45 2.78
N ALA A 31 -11.56 -26.14 2.59
CA ALA A 31 -12.52 -25.45 1.78
C ALA A 31 -11.84 -24.39 0.92
N ALA A 32 -12.46 -24.07 -0.21
CA ALA A 32 -11.94 -23.09 -1.16
C ALA A 32 -13.07 -22.19 -1.68
N LEU A 33 -12.70 -20.95 -2.00
CA LEU A 33 -13.55 -19.95 -2.60
C LEU A 33 -13.05 -19.67 -4.02
N TYR A 34 -13.95 -19.76 -4.99
CA TYR A 34 -13.66 -19.51 -6.39
C TYR A 34 -14.49 -18.36 -6.94
N GLY A 35 -13.89 -17.60 -7.84
CA GLY A 35 -14.59 -16.63 -8.68
C GLY A 35 -15.48 -17.31 -9.71
N GLN A 36 -16.32 -16.53 -10.37
CA GLN A 36 -17.25 -17.07 -11.38
C GLN A 36 -16.52 -17.68 -12.58
N ASP A 37 -15.32 -17.19 -12.89
CA ASP A 37 -14.39 -17.67 -13.91
C ASP A 37 -13.56 -18.88 -13.47
N GLY A 38 -13.80 -19.41 -12.26
CA GLY A 38 -13.10 -20.57 -11.71
C GLY A 38 -11.73 -20.27 -11.12
N ARG A 39 -11.32 -19.00 -11.03
CA ARG A 39 -10.05 -18.65 -10.36
C ARG A 39 -10.15 -18.89 -8.86
N LEU A 40 -9.08 -19.40 -8.25
CA LEU A 40 -9.01 -19.57 -6.81
C LEU A 40 -8.81 -18.21 -6.14
N LEU A 41 -9.74 -17.82 -5.27
CA LEU A 41 -9.69 -16.57 -4.51
C LEU A 41 -9.10 -16.78 -3.10
N CYS A 42 -9.43 -17.90 -2.47
CA CYS A 42 -8.92 -18.27 -1.15
C CYS A 42 -9.04 -19.78 -0.92
N SER A 43 -8.06 -20.37 -0.22
CA SER A 43 -8.09 -21.76 0.26
C SER A 43 -7.81 -21.78 1.75
N SER A 44 -8.64 -22.49 2.51
CA SER A 44 -8.56 -22.62 3.95
C SER A 44 -8.43 -24.09 4.34
N ILE A 45 -7.32 -24.43 5.00
CA ILE A 45 -6.89 -25.78 5.31
C ILE A 45 -7.01 -26.00 6.82
N PRO A 46 -7.57 -27.13 7.27
CA PRO A 46 -7.70 -27.43 8.69
C PRO A 46 -6.37 -27.80 9.34
N THR A 47 -6.20 -27.35 10.58
CA THR A 47 -5.24 -27.90 11.52
C THR A 47 -5.99 -28.86 12.44
N TYR A 48 -5.53 -30.10 12.53
CA TYR A 48 -6.08 -31.11 13.42
C TYR A 48 -5.29 -31.19 14.72
N GLY A 49 -6.01 -31.41 15.83
CA GLY A 49 -5.39 -31.74 17.11
C GLY A 49 -4.80 -33.14 17.12
N ASP A 50 -3.86 -33.37 18.03
CA ASP A 50 -3.12 -34.62 18.19
C ASP A 50 -2.97 -35.10 19.65
N GLY A 51 -3.58 -34.39 20.61
CA GLY A 51 -3.54 -34.70 22.04
C GLY A 51 -4.91 -34.99 22.66
N ASP A 52 -4.98 -34.95 23.99
CA ASP A 52 -6.21 -35.16 24.77
C ASP A 52 -6.63 -33.90 25.55
N GLU A 53 -5.87 -32.81 25.39
CA GLU A 53 -6.12 -31.53 26.05
C GLU A 53 -7.23 -30.73 25.34
N VAL A 54 -7.92 -29.90 26.12
CA VAL A 54 -8.97 -29.00 25.59
C VAL A 54 -8.38 -28.06 24.54
N GLY A 55 -8.89 -28.13 23.30
CA GLY A 55 -8.42 -27.34 22.17
C GLY A 55 -7.26 -27.96 21.38
N ASN A 56 -6.83 -29.19 21.71
CA ASN A 56 -5.87 -29.98 20.92
C ASN A 56 -6.32 -31.43 20.72
N GLU A 57 -7.61 -31.72 20.78
CA GLU A 57 -8.12 -33.08 20.81
C GLU A 57 -7.89 -33.83 19.48
N ALA A 58 -7.37 -35.06 19.58
CA ALA A 58 -7.09 -35.91 18.44
C ALA A 58 -8.34 -36.16 17.57
N GLY A 59 -8.23 -35.83 16.28
CA GLY A 59 -9.30 -36.01 15.31
C GLY A 59 -10.32 -34.86 15.23
N TYR A 60 -10.14 -33.80 16.02
CA TYR A 60 -10.89 -32.55 15.90
C TYR A 60 -10.10 -31.50 15.11
N ILE A 61 -10.82 -30.64 14.40
CA ILE A 61 -10.24 -29.45 13.78
C ILE A 61 -10.10 -28.40 14.88
N VAL A 62 -8.86 -27.99 15.16
CA VAL A 62 -8.51 -27.03 16.21
C VAL A 62 -8.13 -25.66 15.64
N GLY A 63 -8.04 -25.56 14.31
CA GLY A 63 -7.82 -24.30 13.61
C GLY A 63 -8.06 -24.43 12.12
N MET A 64 -8.17 -23.30 11.45
CA MET A 64 -8.29 -23.21 9.99
C MET A 64 -7.33 -22.12 9.49
N SER A 65 -6.64 -22.36 8.37
CA SER A 65 -5.76 -21.37 7.78
C SER A 65 -6.57 -20.21 7.20
N SER A 66 -6.12 -18.98 7.42
CA SER A 66 -6.72 -17.79 6.83
C SER A 66 -5.96 -17.34 5.57
N CYS A 67 -6.69 -16.70 4.66
CA CYS A 67 -6.15 -16.01 3.49
C CYS A 67 -6.04 -14.52 3.76
N TYR A 68 -4.92 -13.94 3.36
CA TYR A 68 -4.70 -12.48 3.30
C TYR A 68 -4.16 -12.13 1.91
N PRO A 69 -5.04 -12.06 0.88
CA PRO A 69 -4.61 -11.74 -0.48
C PRO A 69 -3.94 -10.37 -0.54
N LYS A 70 -3.01 -10.20 -1.48
CA LYS A 70 -2.46 -8.86 -1.76
C LYS A 70 -3.58 -7.99 -2.35
N PRO A 71 -3.65 -6.69 -2.03
CA PRO A 71 -4.58 -5.78 -2.70
C PRO A 71 -4.51 -5.90 -4.22
N GLY A 72 -5.64 -5.93 -4.90
CA GLY A 72 -5.76 -6.13 -6.35
C GLY A 72 -5.59 -7.57 -6.86
N SER A 73 -5.11 -8.52 -6.03
CA SER A 73 -4.87 -9.91 -6.49
C SER A 73 -6.11 -10.81 -6.42
N ALA A 74 -7.13 -10.44 -5.65
CA ALA A 74 -8.37 -11.19 -5.46
C ALA A 74 -9.60 -10.27 -5.56
N GLN A 75 -9.69 -9.51 -6.66
CA GLN A 75 -10.79 -8.60 -6.94
C GLN A 75 -12.04 -9.36 -7.32
N VAL A 76 -13.23 -8.92 -6.91
CA VAL A 76 -14.52 -9.49 -7.32
C VAL A 76 -15.46 -8.37 -7.79
N SER A 77 -16.32 -8.67 -8.76
CA SER A 77 -17.23 -7.67 -9.36
C SER A 77 -18.59 -7.64 -8.65
N ASP A 78 -19.32 -6.53 -8.77
CA ASP A 78 -20.72 -6.45 -8.30
C ASP A 78 -21.56 -7.58 -8.89
N GLY A 79 -22.26 -8.33 -8.03
CA GLY A 79 -23.08 -9.45 -8.44
C GLY A 79 -22.31 -10.70 -8.89
N GLU A 80 -20.98 -10.73 -8.79
CA GLU A 80 -20.18 -11.90 -9.19
C GLU A 80 -20.60 -13.14 -8.40
N LEU A 81 -20.82 -14.25 -9.11
CA LEU A 81 -21.22 -15.52 -8.51
C LEU A 81 -20.01 -16.27 -7.98
N LEU A 82 -19.78 -16.21 -6.68
CA LEU A 82 -18.71 -16.96 -6.03
C LEU A 82 -19.15 -18.38 -5.74
N THR A 83 -18.22 -19.32 -5.87
CA THR A 83 -18.44 -20.73 -5.53
C THR A 83 -17.63 -21.09 -4.29
N VAL A 84 -18.31 -21.52 -3.23
CA VAL A 84 -17.70 -22.11 -2.03
C VAL A 84 -17.68 -23.62 -2.20
N VAL A 85 -16.50 -24.20 -2.09
CA VAL A 85 -16.27 -25.64 -2.15
C VAL A 85 -15.84 -26.12 -0.77
N SER A 86 -16.59 -27.03 -0.15
CA SER A 86 -16.27 -27.66 1.13
C SER A 86 -15.97 -29.13 0.92
N ASN A 87 -14.74 -29.53 1.25
CA ASN A 87 -14.26 -30.89 1.04
C ASN A 87 -14.15 -31.64 2.37
N TYR A 88 -14.64 -32.87 2.40
CA TYR A 88 -14.70 -33.75 3.57
C TYR A 88 -14.12 -35.13 3.24
N SER A 89 -13.51 -35.81 4.20
CA SER A 89 -13.13 -37.20 4.01
C SER A 89 -14.38 -38.06 3.78
N ASN A 90 -14.29 -39.03 2.88
CA ASN A 90 -15.35 -40.04 2.70
C ASN A 90 -14.95 -41.43 3.21
N THR A 91 -13.85 -41.51 3.96
CA THR A 91 -13.37 -42.79 4.51
C THR A 91 -14.32 -43.39 5.54
N ARG A 92 -15.15 -42.56 6.19
CA ARG A 92 -16.23 -42.95 7.10
C ARG A 92 -17.38 -41.96 7.00
N LEU A 93 -18.52 -42.34 7.57
CA LEU A 93 -19.65 -41.42 7.71
C LEU A 93 -19.32 -40.34 8.75
N HIS A 94 -19.71 -39.11 8.44
CA HIS A 94 -19.55 -37.95 9.32
C HIS A 94 -20.93 -37.38 9.65
N THR A 95 -21.18 -37.10 10.92
CA THR A 95 -22.40 -36.43 11.40
C THR A 95 -22.07 -35.01 11.85
N GLY A 96 -22.99 -34.07 11.66
CA GLY A 96 -22.79 -32.69 12.11
C GLY A 96 -21.67 -31.96 11.35
N VAL A 97 -21.50 -32.23 10.05
CA VAL A 97 -20.56 -31.49 9.19
C VAL A 97 -21.00 -30.03 9.00
N MET A 98 -20.05 -29.13 8.75
CA MET A 98 -20.33 -27.71 8.49
C MET A 98 -19.39 -27.21 7.38
N GLY A 99 -19.94 -26.50 6.38
CA GLY A 99 -19.17 -25.89 5.30
C GLY A 99 -19.40 -24.39 5.27
N LEU A 100 -18.81 -23.67 6.22
CA LEU A 100 -18.96 -22.23 6.33
C LEU A 100 -17.68 -21.52 5.84
N PHE A 101 -17.82 -20.37 5.20
CA PHE A 101 -16.71 -19.56 4.71
C PHE A 101 -16.98 -18.08 5.00
N TYR A 102 -16.09 -17.45 5.77
CA TYR A 102 -16.10 -16.02 6.01
C TYR A 102 -15.19 -15.32 5.02
N ILE A 103 -15.65 -14.21 4.45
CA ILE A 103 -14.88 -13.31 3.60
C ILE A 103 -15.08 -11.87 4.03
N PHE A 104 -14.03 -11.07 3.96
CA PHE A 104 -14.14 -9.62 4.01
C PHE A 104 -13.73 -9.04 2.67
N VAL A 105 -14.61 -8.20 2.12
CA VAL A 105 -14.42 -7.49 0.86
C VAL A 105 -14.26 -6.02 1.20
N ALA A 106 -13.13 -5.44 0.82
CA ALA A 106 -12.91 -4.01 0.89
C ALA A 106 -13.41 -3.37 -0.41
N GLU A 107 -14.19 -2.31 -0.30
CA GLU A 107 -14.61 -1.54 -1.47
C GLU A 107 -13.38 -1.07 -2.26
N PRO A 108 -13.48 -1.02 -3.60
CA PRO A 108 -12.41 -0.44 -4.40
C PRO A 108 -12.17 0.98 -3.88
N ILE A 109 -10.92 1.28 -3.48
CA ILE A 109 -10.56 2.67 -3.21
C ILE A 109 -10.75 3.37 -4.55
N PRO A 110 -11.69 4.34 -4.68
CA PRO A 110 -11.75 5.12 -5.88
C PRO A 110 -10.35 5.70 -6.02
N GLN A 111 -9.68 5.42 -7.14
CA GLN A 111 -8.54 6.20 -7.55
C GLN A 111 -9.09 7.62 -7.73
N GLN A 112 -9.24 8.37 -6.64
CA GLN A 112 -9.11 9.80 -6.71
C GLN A 112 -7.80 9.97 -7.41
N ASN A 113 -7.87 10.55 -8.60
CA ASN A 113 -6.74 10.99 -9.36
C ASN A 113 -5.64 11.41 -8.38
N LEU A 114 -4.68 10.52 -8.11
CA LEU A 114 -3.42 10.84 -7.45
C LEU A 114 -2.55 11.59 -8.47
N VAL A 115 -3.19 12.34 -9.38
CA VAL A 115 -2.73 13.65 -9.78
C VAL A 115 -2.92 14.53 -8.55
N LEU A 116 -1.93 14.49 -7.65
CA LEU A 116 -1.56 15.72 -6.95
C LEU A 116 -1.57 16.83 -8.02
N PRO A 117 -2.31 17.95 -7.85
CA PRO A 117 -2.03 19.13 -8.63
C PRO A 117 -0.74 19.75 -8.09
N LEU A 118 0.38 19.01 -8.16
CA LEU A 118 1.71 19.60 -8.21
C LEU A 118 2.17 19.82 -9.65
N ALA A 119 1.34 19.46 -10.63
CA ALA A 119 1.54 19.85 -12.01
C ALA A 119 0.19 20.26 -12.62
N GLN A 120 0.14 21.48 -13.15
CA GLN A 120 -0.88 22.04 -14.03
C GLN A 120 -2.11 22.74 -13.39
N THR A 121 -1.85 23.83 -12.67
CA THR A 121 -2.49 25.10 -13.06
C THR A 121 -1.44 25.98 -13.72
N GLN A 122 -1.22 25.75 -15.02
CA GLN A 122 -0.57 26.74 -15.87
C GLN A 122 -1.61 27.82 -16.18
N ASP A 123 -1.96 28.59 -15.15
CA ASP A 123 -2.74 29.79 -15.34
C ASP A 123 -1.83 30.84 -16.00
N LYS A 124 -2.04 31.05 -17.30
CA LYS A 124 -1.35 32.07 -18.10
C LYS A 124 -1.62 33.49 -17.59
N SER A 125 -2.55 33.68 -16.63
CA SER A 125 -2.84 34.97 -16.01
C SER A 125 -1.72 35.44 -15.07
N ILE A 126 -1.09 34.54 -14.30
CA ILE A 126 -0.09 34.93 -13.28
C ILE A 126 1.25 35.32 -13.92
N MET A 127 1.61 34.68 -15.04
CA MET A 127 2.80 35.04 -15.82
C MET A 127 2.69 36.43 -16.49
N HIS A 128 1.47 36.91 -16.76
CA HIS A 128 1.25 38.26 -17.31
C HIS A 128 1.25 39.33 -16.22
N ILE A 129 0.79 39.00 -15.00
CA ILE A 129 0.75 39.96 -13.88
C ILE A 129 2.16 40.22 -13.31
N LEU A 130 3.03 39.20 -13.25
CA LEU A 130 4.40 39.37 -12.76
C LEU A 130 5.31 40.13 -13.75
N SER A 131 5.02 40.09 -15.05
CA SER A 131 5.76 40.87 -16.07
C SER A 131 5.31 42.33 -16.19
N SER A 132 4.12 42.68 -15.68
CA SER A 132 3.55 44.03 -15.81
C SER A 132 3.73 44.91 -14.57
N SER A 133 4.48 44.45 -13.57
CA SER A 133 4.76 45.25 -12.36
C SER A 133 6.00 46.13 -12.60
N PRO A 134 5.89 47.48 -12.57
CA PRO A 134 7.03 48.39 -12.81
C PRO A 134 8.21 48.19 -11.83
N TRP A 135 7.92 47.62 -10.66
CA TRP A 135 8.83 47.40 -9.55
C TRP A 135 9.90 46.31 -9.83
N VAL A 136 9.61 45.34 -10.71
CA VAL A 136 10.55 44.24 -11.03
C VAL A 136 11.61 44.70 -12.05
N ALA A 137 11.23 45.56 -13.01
CA ALA A 137 12.15 46.07 -14.02
C ALA A 137 13.17 47.07 -13.43
N GLU A 138 12.77 47.89 -12.47
CA GLU A 138 13.68 48.89 -11.87
C GLU A 138 14.69 48.26 -10.87
N GLY A 139 14.32 47.15 -10.23
CA GLY A 139 15.21 46.42 -9.30
C GLY A 139 16.38 45.69 -9.98
N MET A 140 16.21 45.28 -11.25
CA MET A 140 17.25 44.59 -12.01
C MET A 140 18.35 45.54 -12.52
N ASN A 141 18.05 46.83 -12.65
CA ASN A 141 19.01 47.83 -13.14
C ASN A 141 20.06 48.27 -12.10
N TYR A 142 20.03 47.76 -10.87
CA TYR A 142 21.04 48.03 -9.85
C TYR A 142 21.87 46.80 -9.46
N TRP A 143 21.72 45.67 -10.17
CA TRP A 143 22.50 44.46 -9.92
C TRP A 143 24.02 44.67 -10.04
N TRP A 144 24.45 45.55 -10.95
CA TRP A 144 25.86 45.93 -11.10
C TRP A 144 26.43 46.61 -9.84
N ALA A 145 25.62 47.30 -9.04
CA ALA A 145 26.07 47.93 -7.80
C ALA A 145 26.50 46.88 -6.76
N PHE A 146 25.82 45.74 -6.69
CA PHE A 146 26.22 44.64 -5.79
C PHE A 146 27.56 44.02 -6.20
N VAL A 147 27.81 43.90 -7.51
CA VAL A 147 29.10 43.41 -8.03
C VAL A 147 30.24 44.40 -7.69
N LEU A 148 30.00 45.70 -7.84
CA LEU A 148 30.98 46.73 -7.49
C LEU A 148 31.29 46.74 -5.98
N VAL A 149 30.26 46.70 -5.12
CA VAL A 149 30.45 46.67 -3.66
C VAL A 149 31.19 45.39 -3.23
N GLY A 150 30.81 44.23 -3.78
CA GLY A 150 31.49 42.96 -3.51
C GLY A 150 32.96 42.98 -3.94
N GLY A 151 33.25 43.55 -5.11
CA GLY A 151 34.62 43.70 -5.61
C GLY A 151 35.48 44.61 -4.72
N ILE A 152 34.96 45.76 -4.30
CA ILE A 152 35.67 46.68 -3.40
C ILE A 152 35.99 46.00 -2.06
N MET A 153 35.01 45.28 -1.48
CA MET A 153 35.22 44.55 -0.22
C MET A 153 36.33 43.50 -0.34
N ALA A 154 36.37 42.73 -1.43
CA ALA A 154 37.42 41.75 -1.67
C ALA A 154 38.81 42.41 -1.77
N VAL A 155 38.93 43.55 -2.47
CA VAL A 155 40.19 44.29 -2.58
C VAL A 155 40.65 44.82 -1.21
N VAL A 156 39.75 45.37 -0.40
CA VAL A 156 40.08 45.82 0.97
C VAL A 156 40.53 44.65 1.84
N ILE A 157 39.88 43.49 1.75
CA ILE A 157 40.29 42.27 2.47
C ILE A 157 41.69 41.85 2.04
N VAL A 158 41.99 41.83 0.73
CA VAL A 158 43.33 41.48 0.24
C VAL A 158 44.39 42.48 0.67
N ILE A 159 44.13 43.79 0.59
CA ILE A 159 45.07 44.83 1.03
C ILE A 159 45.31 44.74 2.54
N SER A 160 44.26 44.55 3.34
CA SER A 160 44.40 44.41 4.79
C SER A 160 45.14 43.13 5.16
N TYR A 161 44.91 42.03 4.44
CA TYR A 161 45.67 40.79 4.62
C TYR A 161 47.15 40.97 4.27
N ARG A 162 47.47 41.63 3.14
CA ARG A 162 48.86 41.94 2.77
C ARG A 162 49.54 42.88 3.76
N ARG A 163 48.89 43.97 4.18
CA ARG A 163 49.43 44.88 5.22
C ARG A 163 49.67 44.16 6.54
N LYS A 164 48.80 43.22 6.92
CA LYS A 164 48.98 42.40 8.12
C LYS A 164 50.18 41.47 7.98
N ASN A 165 50.41 40.90 6.80
CA ASN A 165 51.55 40.02 6.54
C ASN A 165 52.88 40.78 6.46
N ASP A 166 52.89 41.99 5.87
CA ASP A 166 54.07 42.86 5.80
C ASP A 166 54.44 43.44 7.19
N GLY A 167 53.46 43.59 8.09
CA GLY A 167 53.64 44.04 9.46
C GLY A 167 54.12 42.98 10.46
N GLN A 168 54.28 41.72 10.03
CA GLN A 168 54.87 40.64 10.85
C GLN A 168 56.32 40.32 10.47
N GLY A 169 56.94 41.15 9.61
CA GLY A 169 58.29 40.95 9.06
C GLY A 169 59.45 41.63 9.80
N TYR A 170 59.25 42.26 10.96
CA TYR A 170 60.34 42.80 11.79
C TYR A 170 60.00 42.76 13.29
N GLN A 171 60.36 41.67 13.97
CA GLN A 171 60.97 41.62 15.33
C GLN A 171 61.10 40.15 15.77
N THR A 172 62.27 39.54 15.49
CA THR A 172 62.90 38.51 16.32
C THR A 172 64.43 38.68 16.18
N LEU A 173 64.96 39.62 16.95
CA LEU A 173 66.22 39.52 17.69
C LEU A 173 65.99 40.23 19.02
#